data_AF-A0A4C1SFH7-F1
#
_entry.id   AF-A0A4C1SFH7-F1
#
_cell.length_a   1.000
_cell.length_b   1.000
_cell.length_c   1.000
_cell.angle_alpha   90.00
_cell.angle_beta   90.00
_cell.angle_gamma   90.00
#
_symmetry.space_group_name_H-M   'P 1'
#
loop_
_entity.id
_entity.type
_entity.pdbx_description
1 polymer ?
#
loop_
_entity_poly.entity_id
_entity_poly.type
_entity_poly.pdbx_seq_one_letter_code
_entity_poly.pdbx_strand_id
1 'polypeptide(L)'
;MDSYINNLLEGLGLEGAENDICDFTIADQNSVAESQGITPTTPSNFKPVLGGNVTYVVACVIINEFNEVLMMQEAKENCAGKWYLPAGRMEKGETIEEAAIREVLEETGLHCQPKTLLLIETAGGTWYRFVLTAEITGGELKTPAKADKESLQAKWIKNLQEITLRSNDIIHLIEKAQHHCQNRGRAWHKDILPARIPHSKVLLRLIIVIKKRSTNRLHILLSEKTVLHFPTCEINPAKSVHSTLRRFMVEMFGADVGQHKPLGVLSVEADPTEHGCCLTVLVAFRPPLEEVPLIGKCVWQEMSRETESKLLDVISSKNSTLELHVVR
;
A
#
# COMPACT_ATOMS: atom_id res chain seq x y z
N MET A 1 12.78 -5.59 17.93
CA MET A 1 13.02 -4.88 16.66
C MET A 1 13.35 -5.80 15.50
N ASP A 2 14.41 -6.62 15.55
CA ASP A 2 14.69 -7.61 14.47
C ASP A 2 13.47 -8.50 14.14
N SER A 3 12.78 -9.01 15.15
CA SER A 3 11.53 -9.78 14.96
C SER A 3 10.46 -8.99 14.20
N TYR A 4 10.30 -7.70 14.48
CA TYR A 4 9.29 -6.87 13.82
C TYR A 4 9.61 -6.63 12.35
N ILE A 5 10.90 -6.44 12.02
CA ILE A 5 11.32 -6.38 10.61
C ILE A 5 11.07 -7.71 9.92
N ASN A 6 11.41 -8.83 10.53
CA ASN A 6 11.13 -10.15 9.95
C ASN A 6 9.64 -10.36 9.71
N ASN A 7 8.78 -10.00 10.69
CA ASN A 7 7.32 -10.05 10.53
C ASN A 7 6.86 -9.22 9.31
N LEU A 8 7.28 -7.96 9.22
CA LEU A 8 6.91 -7.08 8.10
C LEU A 8 7.37 -7.64 6.75
N LEU A 9 8.59 -8.20 6.68
CA LEU A 9 9.13 -8.83 5.47
C LEU A 9 8.38 -10.12 5.08
N GLU A 10 7.68 -10.73 6.02
CA GLU A 10 6.84 -11.91 5.82
C GLU A 10 5.36 -11.56 5.61
N GLY A 11 5.02 -10.26 5.55
CA GLY A 11 3.65 -9.80 5.40
C GLY A 11 2.82 -9.93 6.68
N LEU A 12 3.46 -10.19 7.83
CA LEU A 12 2.82 -10.22 9.12
C LEU A 12 2.70 -8.81 9.69
N GLY A 13 1.64 -8.58 10.46
CA GLY A 13 1.42 -7.33 11.17
C GLY A 13 2.31 -7.20 12.40
N LEU A 14 2.40 -5.97 12.92
CA LEU A 14 2.99 -5.72 14.22
C LEU A 14 1.89 -5.70 15.28
N GLU A 15 2.04 -6.56 16.28
CA GLU A 15 1.19 -6.58 17.46
C GLU A 15 1.85 -5.80 18.61
N GLY A 16 1.04 -5.29 19.54
CA GLY A 16 1.52 -4.57 20.72
C GLY A 16 1.15 -3.08 20.74
N ALA A 17 1.19 -2.49 21.94
CA ALA A 17 0.79 -1.11 22.18
C ALA A 17 1.69 -0.08 21.48
N GLU A 18 2.92 -0.47 21.14
CA GLU A 18 3.82 0.32 20.31
C GLU A 18 3.27 0.60 18.91
N ASN A 19 2.36 -0.24 18.41
CA ASN A 19 1.81 -0.13 17.07
C ASN A 19 0.78 1.01 16.93
N ASP A 20 0.22 1.43 18.07
CA ASP A 20 -0.72 2.55 18.17
C ASP A 20 -0.02 3.91 18.37
N ILE A 21 1.30 3.90 18.57
CA ILE A 21 2.05 5.14 18.80
C ILE A 21 2.21 5.88 17.48
N CYS A 22 1.80 7.15 17.49
CA CYS A 22 1.95 8.06 16.37
C CYS A 22 2.85 9.23 16.77
N ASP A 23 3.90 9.46 15.99
CA ASP A 23 4.87 10.54 16.19
C ASP A 23 4.37 11.90 15.77
N PHE A 24 3.67 11.93 14.62
CA PHE A 24 3.26 13.16 13.96
C PHE A 24 1.79 13.06 13.55
N THR A 25 0.92 13.39 14.51
CA THR A 25 -0.53 13.40 14.33
C THR A 25 -0.98 14.56 13.44
N ILE A 26 -2.23 14.57 12.99
CA ILE A 26 -2.85 15.70 12.29
C ILE A 26 -2.85 16.94 13.20
N ALA A 27 -3.03 16.77 14.52
CA ALA A 27 -2.93 17.87 15.47
C ALA A 27 -1.52 18.50 15.48
N ASP A 28 -0.48 17.67 15.48
CA ASP A 28 0.91 18.14 15.40
C ASP A 28 1.17 18.81 14.05
N GLN A 29 0.71 18.20 12.95
CA GLN A 29 0.82 18.76 11.59
C GLN A 29 0.11 20.10 11.43
N ASN A 30 -1.02 20.29 12.11
CA ASN A 30 -1.78 21.53 12.14
C ASN A 30 -1.03 22.60 12.94
N SER A 31 -0.50 22.24 14.12
CA SER A 31 0.31 23.13 14.95
C SER A 31 1.56 23.64 14.20
N VAL A 32 2.24 22.77 13.45
CA VAL A 32 3.35 23.15 12.57
C VAL A 32 2.89 24.11 11.47
N ALA A 33 1.76 23.84 10.81
CA ALA A 33 1.23 24.71 9.77
C ALA A 33 0.88 26.11 10.32
N GLU A 34 0.23 26.18 11.48
CA GLU A 34 -0.11 27.43 12.16
C GLU A 34 1.13 28.25 12.52
N SER A 35 2.19 27.60 13.02
CA SER A 35 3.47 28.24 13.32
C SER A 35 4.13 28.87 12.08
N GLN A 36 3.79 28.38 10.88
CA GLN A 36 4.24 28.87 9.58
C GLN A 36 3.26 29.89 8.96
N GLY A 37 2.21 30.29 9.68
CA GLY A 37 1.18 31.21 9.20
C GLY A 37 0.20 30.58 8.20
N ILE A 38 0.12 29.25 8.15
CA ILE A 38 -0.78 28.50 7.25
C ILE A 38 -2.00 28.04 8.04
N THR A 39 -3.20 28.42 7.63
CA THR A 39 -4.45 27.94 8.24
C THR A 39 -4.69 26.46 7.91
N PRO A 40 -4.82 25.57 8.91
CA PRO A 40 -5.10 24.17 8.67
C PRO A 40 -6.50 23.94 8.08
N THR A 41 -6.61 22.99 7.15
CA THR A 41 -7.88 22.63 6.50
C THR A 41 -8.47 21.32 7.02
N THR A 42 -7.70 20.53 7.76
CA THR A 42 -8.12 19.24 8.28
C THR A 42 -8.35 19.32 9.78
N PRO A 43 -9.50 18.86 10.31
CA PRO A 43 -9.72 18.78 11.75
C PRO A 43 -8.69 17.88 12.44
N SER A 44 -8.12 18.35 13.55
CA SER A 44 -7.12 17.60 14.34
C SER A 44 -7.62 16.25 14.88
N ASN A 45 -8.95 16.08 14.98
CA ASN A 45 -9.62 14.86 15.45
C ASN A 45 -10.20 14.01 14.30
N PHE A 46 -9.65 14.14 13.08
CA PHE A 46 -10.09 13.35 11.93
C PHE A 46 -10.04 11.84 12.25
N LYS A 47 -11.18 11.16 12.09
CA LYS A 47 -11.29 9.69 12.16
C LYS A 47 -11.74 9.17 10.80
N PRO A 48 -11.04 8.19 10.19
CA PRO A 48 -11.47 7.58 8.95
C PRO A 48 -12.80 6.85 9.14
N VAL A 49 -13.66 6.97 8.14
CA VAL A 49 -14.93 6.26 8.01
C VAL A 49 -15.03 5.77 6.59
N LEU A 50 -14.94 4.44 6.41
CA LEU A 50 -15.03 3.78 5.11
C LEU A 50 -16.36 4.11 4.44
N GLY A 51 -16.28 4.58 3.19
CA GLY A 51 -17.42 5.04 2.40
C GLY A 51 -17.98 6.41 2.81
N GLY A 52 -17.48 7.01 3.90
CA GLY A 52 -17.84 8.34 4.37
C GLY A 52 -16.81 9.38 3.97
N ASN A 53 -15.66 9.39 4.65
CA ASN A 53 -14.58 10.36 4.43
C ASN A 53 -13.27 9.70 3.94
N VAL A 54 -13.23 8.37 3.86
CA VAL A 54 -12.16 7.59 3.23
C VAL A 54 -12.80 6.54 2.32
N THR A 55 -12.21 6.33 1.15
CA THR A 55 -12.65 5.38 0.13
C THR A 55 -11.55 4.37 -0.13
N TYR A 56 -11.85 3.11 0.11
CA TYR A 56 -11.01 1.98 -0.32
C TYR A 56 -11.66 1.29 -1.51
N VAL A 57 -10.83 0.99 -2.50
CA VAL A 57 -11.19 0.30 -3.74
C VAL A 57 -10.30 -0.92 -3.85
N VAL A 58 -10.84 -2.01 -4.36
CA VAL A 58 -10.07 -3.18 -4.76
C VAL A 58 -10.13 -3.34 -6.27
N ALA A 59 -9.03 -3.79 -6.86
CA ALA A 59 -9.00 -4.24 -8.25
C ALA A 59 -8.24 -5.56 -8.31
N CYS A 60 -8.77 -6.53 -9.04
CA CYS A 60 -8.15 -7.83 -9.19
C CYS A 60 -7.62 -8.02 -10.60
N VAL A 61 -6.31 -8.22 -10.75
CA VAL A 61 -5.68 -8.56 -12.02
C VAL A 61 -5.38 -10.05 -12.03
N ILE A 62 -6.19 -10.81 -12.76
CA ILE A 62 -6.06 -12.26 -12.87
C ILE A 62 -5.59 -12.59 -14.28
N ILE A 63 -4.46 -13.31 -14.38
CA ILE A 63 -3.87 -13.75 -15.64
C ILE A 63 -3.89 -15.27 -15.67
N ASN A 64 -4.44 -15.84 -16.74
CA ASN A 64 -4.46 -17.30 -16.94
C ASN A 64 -3.14 -17.82 -17.54
N GLU A 65 -3.03 -19.13 -17.69
CA GLU A 65 -1.87 -19.80 -18.28
C GLU A 65 -1.58 -19.43 -19.74
N PHE A 66 -2.56 -18.86 -20.45
CA PHE A 66 -2.44 -18.38 -21.83
C PHE A 66 -2.01 -16.90 -21.93
N ASN A 67 -1.67 -16.28 -20.80
CA ASN A 67 -1.34 -14.85 -20.65
C ASN A 67 -2.50 -13.93 -21.08
N GLU A 68 -3.73 -14.35 -20.81
CA GLU A 68 -4.94 -13.57 -21.01
C GLU A 68 -5.40 -13.00 -19.66
N VAL A 69 -5.92 -11.78 -19.65
CA VAL A 69 -6.42 -11.11 -18.45
C VAL A 69 -7.93 -11.29 -18.33
N LEU A 70 -8.42 -11.61 -17.13
CA LEU A 70 -9.84 -11.61 -16.83
C LEU A 70 -10.36 -10.17 -16.80
N MET A 71 -11.36 -9.87 -17.62
CA MET A 71 -12.01 -8.57 -17.68
C MET A 71 -13.52 -8.70 -17.64
N MET A 72 -14.18 -7.69 -17.10
CA MET A 72 -15.64 -7.54 -17.11
C MET A 72 -16.05 -6.41 -18.06
N GLN A 73 -17.27 -6.49 -18.58
CA GLN A 73 -17.87 -5.44 -19.39
C GLN A 73 -18.94 -4.69 -18.58
N GLU A 74 -18.78 -3.38 -18.48
CA GLU A 74 -19.59 -2.49 -17.64
C GLU A 74 -21.06 -2.47 -18.07
N ALA A 75 -21.96 -2.54 -17.08
CA ALA A 75 -23.40 -2.37 -17.27
C ALA A 75 -23.91 -0.95 -16.97
N LYS A 76 -23.13 -0.14 -16.25
CA LYS A 76 -23.50 1.23 -15.82
C LYS A 76 -23.62 2.18 -17.02
N GLU A 77 -24.72 2.93 -17.10
CA GLU A 77 -25.07 3.74 -18.29
C GLU A 77 -23.95 4.67 -18.79
N ASN A 78 -23.18 5.28 -17.88
CA ASN A 78 -22.10 6.22 -18.23
C ASN A 78 -20.87 5.56 -18.89
N CYS A 79 -20.69 4.24 -18.72
CA CYS A 79 -19.59 3.49 -19.29
C CYS A 79 -20.01 2.13 -19.89
N ALA A 80 -21.30 1.97 -20.18
CA ALA A 80 -21.88 0.72 -20.63
C ALA A 80 -21.15 0.18 -21.87
N GLY A 81 -20.86 -1.12 -21.86
CA GLY A 81 -20.17 -1.79 -22.96
C GLY A 81 -18.65 -1.60 -22.99
N LYS A 82 -18.07 -0.72 -22.15
CA LYS A 82 -16.61 -0.62 -21.99
C LYS A 82 -16.09 -1.71 -21.06
N TRP A 83 -14.82 -2.05 -21.22
CA TRP A 83 -14.16 -3.13 -20.49
C TRP A 83 -13.27 -2.62 -19.37
N TYR A 84 -13.25 -3.34 -18.26
CA TYR A 84 -12.39 -3.01 -17.12
C TYR A 84 -11.95 -4.28 -16.37
N LEU A 85 -11.01 -4.11 -15.44
CA LEU A 85 -10.68 -5.16 -14.47
C LEU A 85 -11.86 -5.35 -13.50
N PRO A 86 -12.04 -6.55 -12.93
CA PRO A 86 -12.93 -6.72 -11.80
C PRO A 86 -12.51 -5.81 -10.65
N ALA A 87 -13.36 -4.86 -10.27
CA ALA A 87 -12.99 -3.80 -9.35
C ALA A 87 -14.19 -3.03 -8.80
N GLY A 88 -14.16 -2.80 -7.49
CA GLY A 88 -15.19 -1.98 -6.84
C GLY A 88 -14.78 -1.48 -5.48
N ARG A 89 -15.72 -0.81 -4.82
CA ARG A 89 -15.49 -0.18 -3.51
C ARG A 89 -15.59 -1.24 -2.44
N MET A 90 -14.76 -1.12 -1.42
CA MET A 90 -14.94 -1.93 -0.22
C MET A 90 -16.24 -1.52 0.50
N GLU A 91 -16.96 -2.52 0.97
CA GLU A 91 -18.09 -2.41 1.88
C GLU A 91 -17.62 -2.46 3.34
N LYS A 92 -18.52 -2.14 4.27
CA LYS A 92 -18.20 -2.18 5.70
C LYS A 92 -18.24 -3.63 6.19
N GLY A 93 -17.27 -3.99 7.02
CA GLY A 93 -17.20 -5.33 7.63
C GLY A 93 -16.48 -6.37 6.80
N GLU A 94 -16.08 -6.05 5.55
CA GLU A 94 -15.24 -6.92 4.74
C GLU A 94 -13.78 -6.47 4.76
N THR A 95 -12.92 -7.45 4.60
CA THR A 95 -11.49 -7.27 4.41
C THR A 95 -11.17 -6.89 2.97
N ILE A 96 -9.96 -6.42 2.70
CA ILE A 96 -9.51 -6.10 1.34
C ILE A 96 -9.61 -7.34 0.43
N GLU A 97 -9.27 -8.51 0.95
CA GLU A 97 -9.33 -9.77 0.22
C GLU A 97 -10.77 -10.24 -0.03
N GLU A 98 -11.64 -10.14 0.98
CA GLU A 98 -13.06 -10.48 0.83
C GLU A 98 -13.75 -9.57 -0.19
N ALA A 99 -13.44 -8.27 -0.16
CA ALA A 99 -13.90 -7.33 -1.17
C ALA A 99 -13.47 -7.77 -2.57
N ALA A 100 -12.19 -8.15 -2.75
CA ALA A 100 -11.70 -8.60 -4.05
C ALA A 100 -12.39 -9.89 -4.52
N ILE A 101 -12.66 -10.82 -3.60
CA ILE A 101 -13.40 -12.06 -3.89
C ILE A 101 -14.84 -11.75 -4.31
N ARG A 102 -15.53 -10.86 -3.57
CA ARG A 102 -16.90 -10.44 -3.86
C ARG A 102 -17.00 -9.79 -5.24
N GLU A 103 -16.16 -8.80 -5.53
CA GLU A 103 -16.16 -8.09 -6.82
C GLU A 103 -15.89 -9.05 -7.99
N VAL A 104 -14.91 -9.96 -7.85
CA VAL A 104 -14.65 -10.97 -8.89
C VAL A 104 -15.86 -11.88 -9.11
N LEU A 105 -16.53 -12.32 -8.05
CA LEU A 105 -17.70 -13.17 -8.16
C LEU A 105 -18.88 -12.44 -8.81
N GLU A 106 -19.23 -11.26 -8.33
CA GLU A 106 -20.36 -10.46 -8.80
C GLU A 106 -20.20 -10.07 -10.29
N GLU A 107 -19.00 -9.63 -10.67
CA GLU A 107 -18.74 -9.08 -11.99
C GLU A 107 -18.36 -10.15 -13.02
N THR A 108 -17.87 -11.32 -12.60
CA THR A 108 -17.35 -12.36 -13.53
C THR A 108 -17.94 -13.75 -13.35
N GLY A 109 -18.65 -14.03 -12.26
CA GLY A 109 -19.20 -15.35 -11.95
C GLY A 109 -18.17 -16.38 -11.48
N LEU A 110 -16.91 -15.99 -11.32
CA LEU A 110 -15.82 -16.87 -10.92
C LEU A 110 -15.51 -16.75 -9.43
N HIS A 111 -15.13 -17.87 -8.80
CA HIS A 111 -14.51 -17.87 -7.48
C HIS A 111 -13.01 -17.71 -7.62
N CYS A 112 -12.40 -16.94 -6.72
CA CYS A 112 -10.95 -16.75 -6.72
C CYS A 112 -10.36 -16.84 -5.30
N GLN A 113 -9.06 -17.05 -5.24
CA GLN A 113 -8.25 -16.99 -4.03
C GLN A 113 -7.17 -15.92 -4.23
N PRO A 114 -7.25 -14.77 -3.55
CA PRO A 114 -6.20 -13.76 -3.56
C PRO A 114 -4.85 -14.35 -3.15
N LYS A 115 -3.77 -13.91 -3.81
CA LYS A 115 -2.41 -14.41 -3.58
C LYS A 115 -1.48 -13.36 -3.04
N THR A 116 -1.52 -12.16 -3.59
CA THR A 116 -0.66 -11.07 -3.16
C THR A 116 -1.21 -9.73 -3.61
N LEU A 117 -0.85 -8.67 -2.90
CA LEU A 117 -0.91 -7.31 -3.40
C LEU A 117 0.14 -7.15 -4.51
N LEU A 118 -0.21 -6.48 -5.61
CA LEU A 118 0.72 -6.10 -6.67
C LEU A 118 1.25 -4.68 -6.47
N LEU A 119 0.34 -3.78 -6.10
CA LEU A 119 0.63 -2.38 -5.82
C LEU A 119 -0.54 -1.71 -5.07
N ILE A 120 -0.28 -0.49 -4.61
CA ILE A 120 -1.26 0.37 -3.95
C ILE A 120 -1.26 1.70 -4.66
N GLU A 121 -2.45 2.13 -5.07
CA GLU A 121 -2.65 3.47 -5.61
C GLU A 121 -3.31 4.38 -4.59
N THR A 122 -2.92 5.64 -4.57
CA THR A 122 -3.49 6.65 -3.68
C THR A 122 -3.81 7.92 -4.46
N ALA A 123 -4.91 8.57 -4.11
CA ALA A 123 -5.27 9.89 -4.61
C ALA A 123 -5.61 10.79 -3.40
N GLY A 124 -4.83 11.85 -3.21
CA GLY A 124 -4.86 12.60 -1.94
C GLY A 124 -4.50 11.72 -0.74
N GLY A 125 -5.18 11.94 0.39
CA GLY A 125 -5.05 11.14 1.61
C GLY A 125 -6.33 10.40 2.00
N THR A 126 -7.30 10.32 1.10
CA THR A 126 -8.64 9.76 1.38
C THR A 126 -9.06 8.67 0.41
N TRP A 127 -8.35 8.46 -0.70
CA TRP A 127 -8.68 7.42 -1.68
C TRP A 127 -7.52 6.47 -1.87
N TYR A 128 -7.78 5.18 -1.75
CA TYR A 128 -6.81 4.11 -1.86
C TYR A 128 -7.38 3.01 -2.76
N ARG A 129 -6.59 2.51 -3.71
CA ARG A 129 -6.89 1.32 -4.49
C ARG A 129 -5.85 0.25 -4.23
N PHE A 130 -6.28 -0.85 -3.64
CA PHE A 130 -5.48 -2.05 -3.42
C PHE A 130 -5.61 -2.94 -4.65
N VAL A 131 -4.49 -3.20 -5.33
CA VAL A 131 -4.49 -4.02 -6.54
C VAL A 131 -3.94 -5.39 -6.17
N LEU A 132 -4.75 -6.43 -6.35
CA LEU A 132 -4.41 -7.81 -6.00
C LEU A 132 -4.29 -8.66 -7.26
N THR A 133 -3.59 -9.79 -7.13
CA THR A 133 -3.75 -10.92 -8.04
C THR A 133 -4.33 -12.11 -7.30
N ALA A 134 -4.97 -13.01 -8.03
CA ALA A 134 -5.66 -14.16 -7.48
C ALA A 134 -5.56 -15.36 -8.44
N GLU A 135 -5.80 -16.56 -7.91
CA GLU A 135 -6.01 -17.76 -8.71
C GLU A 135 -7.50 -18.11 -8.74
N ILE A 136 -8.01 -18.53 -9.90
CA ILE A 136 -9.39 -18.98 -10.03
C ILE A 136 -9.54 -20.36 -9.38
N THR A 137 -10.54 -20.51 -8.52
CA THR A 137 -10.80 -21.74 -7.75
C THR A 137 -12.10 -22.43 -8.13
N GLY A 138 -12.93 -21.80 -8.97
CA GLY A 138 -14.18 -22.38 -9.46
C GLY A 138 -15.13 -21.31 -10.02
N GLY A 139 -16.41 -21.65 -10.07
CA GLY A 139 -17.44 -20.79 -10.65
C GLY A 139 -17.61 -20.99 -12.15
N GLU A 140 -18.47 -20.17 -12.76
CA GLU A 140 -18.77 -20.22 -14.19
C GLU A 140 -18.69 -18.81 -14.76
N LEU A 141 -17.88 -18.63 -15.81
CA LEU A 141 -17.66 -17.32 -16.42
C LEU A 141 -18.98 -16.70 -16.88
N LYS A 142 -19.26 -15.49 -16.40
CA LYS A 142 -20.50 -14.76 -16.66
C LYS A 142 -20.63 -14.40 -18.13
N THR A 143 -21.66 -14.97 -18.76
CA THR A 143 -21.99 -14.73 -20.17
C THR A 143 -23.03 -13.61 -20.30
N PRO A 144 -23.26 -13.06 -21.51
CA PRO A 144 -24.33 -12.08 -21.75
C PRO A 144 -25.73 -12.54 -21.33
N ALA A 145 -25.99 -13.86 -21.28
CA ALA A 145 -27.26 -14.41 -20.81
C ALA A 145 -27.49 -14.22 -19.30
N LYS A 146 -26.42 -13.96 -18.54
CA LYS A 146 -26.41 -13.69 -17.10
C LYS A 146 -26.11 -12.21 -16.80
N ALA A 147 -26.31 -11.32 -17.78
CA ALA A 147 -26.11 -9.88 -17.60
C ALA A 147 -27.03 -9.32 -16.51
N ASP A 148 -26.49 -8.43 -15.68
CA ASP A 148 -27.22 -7.75 -14.62
C ASP A 148 -26.63 -6.33 -14.39
N LYS A 149 -26.98 -5.72 -13.24
CA LYS A 149 -26.50 -4.39 -12.86
C LYS A 149 -24.99 -4.32 -12.55
N GLU A 150 -24.36 -5.44 -12.23
CA GLU A 150 -22.93 -5.49 -11.89
C GLU A 150 -22.09 -5.51 -13.18
N SER A 151 -22.46 -6.36 -14.13
CA SER A 151 -21.76 -6.46 -15.41
C SER A 151 -22.60 -7.14 -16.49
N LEU A 152 -22.28 -6.82 -17.75
CA LEU A 152 -22.91 -7.44 -18.92
C LEU A 152 -22.36 -8.84 -19.20
N GLN A 153 -21.06 -9.03 -19.00
CA GLN A 153 -20.34 -10.30 -19.21
C GLN A 153 -18.91 -10.18 -18.67
N ALA A 154 -18.20 -11.31 -18.62
CA ALA A 154 -16.76 -11.36 -18.42
C ALA A 154 -16.07 -12.23 -19.48
N LYS A 155 -14.82 -11.91 -19.80
CA LYS A 155 -13.98 -12.63 -20.77
C LYS A 155 -12.52 -12.64 -20.36
N TRP A 156 -11.82 -13.67 -20.81
CA TRP A 156 -10.37 -13.67 -20.91
C TRP A 156 -9.96 -12.90 -22.16
N ILE A 157 -9.16 -11.85 -22.00
CA ILE A 157 -8.74 -10.96 -23.07
C ILE A 157 -7.22 -11.06 -23.22
N LYS A 158 -6.78 -11.39 -24.43
CA LYS A 158 -5.35 -11.41 -24.78
C LYS A 158 -4.85 -10.06 -25.28
N ASN A 159 -5.62 -9.43 -26.16
CA ASN A 159 -5.24 -8.20 -26.83
C ASN A 159 -6.19 -7.06 -26.43
N LEU A 160 -5.70 -6.16 -25.57
CA LEU A 160 -6.48 -5.01 -25.10
C LEU A 160 -6.86 -4.03 -26.23
N GLN A 161 -6.21 -4.08 -27.39
CA GLN A 161 -6.53 -3.23 -28.54
C GLN A 161 -7.83 -3.65 -29.25
N GLU A 162 -8.31 -4.87 -29.02
CA GLU A 162 -9.53 -5.40 -29.63
C GLU A 162 -10.80 -4.99 -28.87
N ILE A 163 -10.64 -4.33 -27.72
CA ILE A 163 -11.73 -3.91 -26.84
C ILE A 163 -11.64 -2.41 -26.54
N THR A 164 -12.78 -1.81 -26.19
CA THR A 164 -12.81 -0.43 -25.71
C THR A 164 -12.71 -0.41 -24.19
N LEU A 165 -11.60 0.08 -23.66
CA LEU A 165 -11.38 0.18 -22.22
C LEU A 165 -12.23 1.30 -21.61
N ARG A 166 -12.71 1.10 -20.38
CA ARG A 166 -13.34 2.15 -19.58
C ARG A 166 -12.35 3.28 -19.28
N SER A 167 -11.11 2.90 -18.97
CA SER A 167 -9.99 3.79 -18.68
C SER A 167 -8.67 3.07 -18.94
N ASN A 168 -7.62 3.80 -19.31
CA ASN A 168 -6.30 3.27 -19.62
C ASN A 168 -5.40 3.09 -18.37
N ASP A 169 -5.87 3.51 -17.20
CA ASP A 169 -5.13 3.37 -15.93
C ASP A 169 -4.82 1.91 -15.56
N ILE A 170 -5.64 0.97 -16.03
CA ILE A 170 -5.43 -0.46 -15.79
C ILE A 170 -4.29 -1.09 -16.59
N ILE A 171 -3.77 -0.41 -17.63
CA ILE A 171 -2.70 -0.97 -18.48
C ILE A 171 -1.45 -1.25 -17.64
N HIS A 172 -1.03 -0.28 -16.83
CA HIS A 172 0.11 -0.44 -15.92
C HIS A 172 -0.13 -1.55 -14.88
N LEU A 173 -1.37 -1.71 -14.39
CA LEU A 173 -1.72 -2.77 -13.44
C LEU A 173 -1.56 -4.16 -14.07
N ILE A 174 -1.99 -4.30 -15.33
CA ILE A 174 -1.88 -5.53 -16.12
C ILE A 174 -0.41 -5.85 -16.39
N GLU A 175 0.39 -4.87 -16.83
CA GLU A 175 1.83 -5.03 -17.04
C GLU A 175 2.54 -5.49 -15.76
N LYS A 176 2.18 -4.91 -14.60
CA LYS A 176 2.73 -5.30 -13.30
C LYS A 176 2.39 -6.74 -12.96
N ALA A 177 1.13 -7.16 -13.16
CA ALA A 177 0.69 -8.53 -12.93
C ALA A 177 1.38 -9.53 -13.87
N GLN A 178 1.54 -9.19 -15.15
CA GLN A 178 2.25 -10.02 -16.13
C GLN A 178 3.71 -10.20 -15.71
N HIS A 179 4.37 -9.11 -15.32
CA HIS A 179 5.75 -9.17 -14.84
C HIS A 179 5.86 -9.98 -13.54
N HIS A 180 4.91 -9.86 -12.61
CA HIS A 180 4.84 -10.71 -11.42
C HIS A 180 4.72 -12.20 -11.81
N CYS A 181 3.80 -12.56 -12.71
CA CYS A 181 3.60 -13.94 -13.15
C CYS A 181 4.86 -14.53 -13.80
N GLN A 182 5.57 -13.75 -14.63
CA GLN A 182 6.81 -14.17 -15.30
C GLN A 182 8.00 -14.35 -14.35
N ASN A 183 8.01 -13.63 -13.23
CA ASN A 183 9.10 -13.63 -12.25
C ASN A 183 8.75 -14.34 -10.95
N ARG A 184 7.60 -15.04 -10.89
CA ARG A 184 7.15 -15.75 -9.69
C ARG A 184 8.24 -16.72 -9.21
N GLY A 185 8.69 -16.55 -7.96
CA GLY A 185 9.79 -17.32 -7.38
C GLY A 185 11.21 -16.78 -7.60
N ARG A 186 11.40 -15.59 -8.20
CA ARG A 186 12.69 -14.88 -8.31
C ARG A 186 12.53 -13.40 -7.97
N ALA A 187 13.46 -12.82 -7.21
CA ALA A 187 13.66 -11.37 -7.00
C ALA A 187 12.40 -10.48 -7.06
N TRP A 188 11.34 -10.89 -6.36
CA TRP A 188 10.07 -10.18 -6.21
C TRP A 188 9.75 -10.15 -4.72
N HIS A 189 8.91 -9.21 -4.26
CA HIS A 189 8.41 -9.29 -2.89
C HIS A 189 7.73 -10.65 -2.67
N LYS A 190 7.78 -11.17 -1.44
CA LYS A 190 7.02 -12.37 -1.10
C LYS A 190 5.53 -12.14 -1.40
N ASP A 191 4.79 -13.23 -1.58
CA ASP A 191 3.34 -13.16 -1.68
C ASP A 191 2.81 -12.63 -0.32
N ILE A 192 2.34 -11.38 -0.32
CA ILE A 192 1.96 -10.62 0.86
C ILE A 192 0.54 -10.11 0.66
N LEU A 193 -0.34 -10.47 1.59
CA LEU A 193 -1.68 -9.94 1.72
C LEU A 193 -1.74 -9.00 2.95
N PRO A 194 -2.75 -8.11 3.04
CA PRO A 194 -2.93 -7.27 4.21
C PRO A 194 -2.99 -8.07 5.52
N ALA A 195 -2.17 -7.68 6.50
CA ALA A 195 -2.22 -8.25 7.84
C ALA A 195 -3.46 -7.75 8.60
N ARG A 196 -4.11 -8.65 9.34
CA ARG A 196 -5.31 -8.40 10.15
C ARG A 196 -4.97 -7.67 11.44
N ILE A 197 -4.61 -6.40 11.33
CA ILE A 197 -4.35 -5.52 12.48
C ILE A 197 -5.26 -4.29 12.33
N PRO A 198 -6.14 -4.03 13.31
CA PRO A 198 -7.04 -2.89 13.26
C PRO A 198 -6.28 -1.59 13.52
N HIS A 199 -6.65 -0.55 12.76
CA HIS A 199 -6.12 0.79 12.93
C HIS A 199 -7.25 1.80 12.97
N SER A 200 -7.36 2.57 14.04
CA SER A 200 -8.39 3.62 14.17
C SER A 200 -8.12 4.86 13.31
N LYS A 201 -6.95 4.91 12.65
CA LYS A 201 -6.39 6.03 11.89
C LYS A 201 -5.78 5.53 10.58
N VAL A 202 -5.57 6.43 9.63
CA VAL A 202 -4.81 6.10 8.41
C VAL A 202 -3.36 6.51 8.62
N LEU A 203 -2.48 5.53 8.72
CA LEU A 203 -1.10 5.68 9.18
C LEU A 203 -0.09 5.41 8.06
N LEU A 204 1.03 6.12 8.14
CA LEU A 204 2.24 5.87 7.38
C LEU A 204 3.36 5.55 8.38
N ARG A 205 3.79 4.29 8.40
CA ARG A 205 4.91 3.82 9.22
C ARG A 205 6.17 3.73 8.36
N LEU A 206 7.29 4.22 8.86
CA LEU A 206 8.54 4.26 8.12
C LEU A 206 9.56 3.28 8.68
N ILE A 207 10.04 2.39 7.81
CA ILE A 207 11.25 1.62 8.03
C ILE A 207 12.38 2.38 7.36
N ILE A 208 13.09 3.20 8.14
CA ILE A 208 14.16 4.05 7.62
C ILE A 208 15.50 3.37 7.87
N VAL A 209 16.24 3.09 6.80
CA VAL A 209 17.54 2.42 6.87
C VAL A 209 18.67 3.31 6.39
N ILE A 210 19.83 3.16 7.03
CA ILE A 210 21.05 3.90 6.69
C ILE A 210 22.28 3.02 6.93
N LYS A 211 23.33 3.18 6.13
CA LYS A 211 24.61 2.49 6.38
C LYS A 211 25.54 3.40 7.18
N LYS A 212 26.16 2.85 8.22
CA LYS A 212 27.24 3.52 8.94
C LYS A 212 28.57 3.29 8.22
N ARG A 213 29.30 4.35 7.87
CA ARG A 213 30.52 4.26 7.04
C ARG A 213 31.62 3.46 7.73
N SER A 214 31.84 3.74 9.02
CA SER A 214 32.93 3.15 9.81
C SER A 214 32.81 1.64 10.01
N THR A 215 31.59 1.11 10.10
CA THR A 215 31.32 -0.31 10.38
C THR A 215 30.78 -1.07 9.16
N ASN A 216 30.36 -0.34 8.11
CA ASN A 216 29.62 -0.87 6.96
C ASN A 216 28.37 -1.68 7.37
N ARG A 217 27.77 -1.35 8.52
CA ARG A 217 26.57 -2.02 9.06
C ARG A 217 25.33 -1.18 8.80
N LEU A 218 24.23 -1.87 8.47
CA LEU A 218 22.91 -1.26 8.36
C LEU A 218 22.36 -0.90 9.73
N HIS A 219 21.84 0.32 9.85
CA HIS A 219 21.13 0.82 11.00
C HIS A 219 19.69 1.17 10.59
N ILE A 220 18.77 1.03 11.54
CA ILE A 220 17.37 1.39 11.40
C ILE A 220 17.01 2.54 12.34
N LEU A 221 16.15 3.45 11.88
CA LEU A 221 15.65 4.53 12.72
C LEU A 221 14.48 4.05 13.57
N LEU A 222 14.54 4.35 14.87
CA LEU A 222 13.45 4.14 15.81
C LEU A 222 13.08 5.46 16.46
N SER A 223 11.79 5.67 16.71
CA SER A 223 11.29 6.79 17.51
C SER A 223 11.15 6.38 18.98
N GLU A 224 11.49 7.28 19.88
CA GLU A 224 11.36 7.12 21.32
C GLU A 224 10.27 8.05 21.87
N LYS A 225 9.12 7.45 22.21
CA LYS A 225 8.05 8.11 22.99
C LYS A 225 7.91 7.43 24.36
N THR A 226 6.89 6.61 24.54
CA THR A 226 6.73 5.76 25.74
C THR A 226 7.55 4.49 25.64
N VAL A 227 7.69 3.95 24.43
CA VAL A 227 8.54 2.82 24.07
C VAL A 227 9.17 3.07 22.70
N LEU A 228 10.23 2.31 22.39
CA LEU A 228 10.84 2.32 21.05
C LEU A 228 9.87 1.71 20.04
N HIS A 229 9.63 2.42 18.96
CA HIS A 229 8.74 2.01 17.87
C HIS A 229 9.27 2.53 16.53
N PHE A 230 8.68 2.08 15.42
CA PHE A 230 9.03 2.65 14.12
C PHE A 230 8.36 4.01 13.93
N PRO A 231 9.07 5.00 13.35
CA PRO A 231 8.51 6.32 13.11
C PRO A 231 7.19 6.24 12.35
N THR A 232 6.13 6.77 12.94
CA THR A 232 4.76 6.64 12.41
C THR A 232 4.03 7.97 12.40
N CYS A 233 3.37 8.32 11.29
CA CYS A 233 2.57 9.54 11.20
C CYS A 233 1.17 9.28 10.65
N GLU A 234 0.24 10.20 10.92
CA GLU A 234 -1.08 10.17 10.28
C GLU A 234 -1.00 10.72 8.86
N ILE A 235 -1.60 10.00 7.90
CA ILE A 235 -1.78 10.51 6.55
C ILE A 235 -2.88 11.58 6.60
N ASN A 236 -2.48 12.82 6.34
CA ASN A 236 -3.42 13.92 6.29
C ASN A 236 -4.36 13.79 5.06
N PRO A 237 -5.69 13.76 5.25
CA PRO A 237 -6.65 13.55 4.17
C PRO A 237 -6.57 14.61 3.05
N ALA A 238 -6.13 15.82 3.37
CA ALA A 238 -5.97 16.91 2.41
C ALA A 238 -4.63 16.89 1.65
N LYS A 239 -3.76 15.90 1.89
CA LYS A 239 -2.41 15.81 1.31
C LYS A 239 -2.19 14.43 0.69
N SER A 240 -1.38 14.38 -0.36
CA SER A 240 -0.95 13.08 -0.90
C SER A 240 0.00 12.37 0.07
N VAL A 241 0.07 11.04 -0.01
CA VAL A 241 1.00 10.25 0.81
C VAL A 241 2.45 10.69 0.63
N HIS A 242 2.87 11.05 -0.59
CA HIS A 242 4.21 11.62 -0.84
C HIS A 242 4.43 12.97 -0.13
N SER A 243 3.41 13.84 -0.07
CA SER A 243 3.51 15.09 0.68
C SER A 243 3.59 14.85 2.18
N THR A 244 2.83 13.89 2.70
CA THR A 244 2.89 13.47 4.11
C THR A 244 4.28 12.92 4.45
N LEU A 245 4.81 12.00 3.64
CA LEU A 245 6.15 11.44 3.79
C LEU A 245 7.21 12.54 3.84
N ARG A 246 7.19 13.47 2.88
CA ARG A 246 8.15 14.58 2.83
C ARG A 246 8.10 15.43 4.11
N ARG A 247 6.90 15.82 4.57
CA ARG A 247 6.75 16.62 5.78
C ARG A 247 7.24 15.88 7.01
N PHE A 248 6.95 14.59 7.11
CA PHE A 248 7.38 13.78 8.25
C PHE A 248 8.90 13.57 8.28
N MET A 249 9.54 13.41 7.11
CA MET A 249 11.01 13.40 7.01
C MET A 249 11.61 14.74 7.45
N VAL A 250 11.02 15.87 7.05
CA VAL A 250 11.47 17.21 7.49
C VAL A 250 11.27 17.41 8.99
N GLU A 251 10.20 16.88 9.57
CA GLU A 251 9.97 16.93 11.02
C GLU A 251 11.07 16.20 11.80
N MET A 252 11.47 15.00 11.34
CA MET A 252 12.47 14.19 12.05
C MET A 252 13.92 14.67 11.86
N PHE A 253 14.24 15.18 10.67
CA PHE A 253 15.62 15.44 10.23
C PHE A 253 15.91 16.93 9.94
N GLY A 254 14.90 17.78 9.91
CA GLY A 254 15.00 19.20 9.53
C GLY A 254 14.86 19.46 8.02
N ALA A 255 14.96 20.75 7.67
CA ALA A 255 14.81 21.21 6.29
C ALA A 255 15.88 20.65 5.33
N ASP A 256 17.09 20.45 5.84
CA ASP A 256 18.24 19.92 5.09
C ASP A 256 18.35 18.38 5.20
N VAL A 257 17.21 17.68 5.24
CA VAL A 257 17.18 16.22 5.31
C VAL A 257 18.03 15.59 4.20
N GLY A 258 18.91 14.66 4.59
CA GLY A 258 19.82 13.98 3.67
C GLY A 258 19.10 13.28 2.52
N GLN A 259 19.81 13.06 1.41
CA GLN A 259 19.24 12.44 0.23
C GLN A 259 18.75 11.01 0.52
N HIS A 260 17.45 10.78 0.34
CA HIS A 260 16.80 9.49 0.62
C HIS A 260 15.89 9.07 -0.53
N LYS A 261 15.53 7.78 -0.55
CA LYS A 261 14.62 7.21 -1.55
C LYS A 261 13.60 6.30 -0.86
N PRO A 262 12.29 6.56 -1.00
CA PRO A 262 11.26 5.58 -0.71
C PRO A 262 11.39 4.42 -1.71
N LEU A 263 11.51 3.20 -1.21
CA LEU A 263 11.70 2.01 -2.04
C LEU A 263 10.38 1.32 -2.39
N GLY A 264 9.37 1.46 -1.52
CA GLY A 264 8.01 0.95 -1.69
C GLY A 264 7.40 0.55 -0.35
N VAL A 265 6.23 -0.08 -0.39
CA VAL A 265 5.50 -0.57 0.77
C VAL A 265 5.95 -2.01 1.08
N LEU A 266 6.32 -2.28 2.33
CA LEU A 266 6.67 -3.61 2.83
C LEU A 266 5.43 -4.40 3.25
N SER A 267 4.51 -3.74 3.92
CA SER A 267 3.29 -4.36 4.43
C SER A 267 2.14 -3.37 4.49
N VAL A 268 0.93 -3.93 4.46
CA VAL A 268 -0.32 -3.23 4.71
C VAL A 268 -0.97 -3.90 5.92
N GLU A 269 -1.39 -3.11 6.89
CA GLU A 269 -2.19 -3.56 8.02
C GLU A 269 -3.59 -2.95 7.89
N ALA A 270 -4.63 -3.80 7.86
CA ALA A 270 -6.02 -3.39 7.83
C ALA A 270 -6.92 -4.52 8.34
N ASP A 271 -7.90 -4.17 9.15
CA ASP A 271 -8.90 -5.09 9.68
C ASP A 271 -10.29 -4.42 9.68
N PRO A 272 -11.36 -5.14 9.28
CA PRO A 272 -12.70 -4.57 9.13
C PRO A 272 -13.34 -4.07 10.44
N THR A 273 -12.78 -4.39 11.61
CA THR A 273 -13.26 -3.87 12.89
C THR A 273 -12.98 -2.37 13.08
N GLU A 274 -12.03 -1.80 12.33
CA GLU A 274 -11.80 -0.36 12.24
C GLU A 274 -11.75 0.09 10.77
N HIS A 275 -11.78 1.41 10.53
CA HIS A 275 -11.84 1.96 9.17
C HIS A 275 -10.51 2.58 8.69
N GLY A 276 -9.47 2.53 9.52
CA GLY A 276 -8.14 2.96 9.16
C GLY A 276 -7.28 1.82 8.62
N CYS A 277 -6.05 2.15 8.27
CA CYS A 277 -5.04 1.20 7.81
C CYS A 277 -3.65 1.76 8.11
N CYS A 278 -2.62 0.91 8.08
CA CYS A 278 -1.24 1.34 8.15
C CYS A 278 -0.47 0.87 6.92
N LEU A 279 0.16 1.83 6.22
CA LEU A 279 1.10 1.57 5.14
C LEU A 279 2.52 1.63 5.69
N THR A 280 3.24 0.50 5.68
CA THR A 280 4.63 0.45 6.11
C THR A 280 5.56 0.67 4.91
N VAL A 281 6.25 1.80 4.84
CA VAL A 281 7.12 2.18 3.72
C VAL A 281 8.59 2.04 4.09
N LEU A 282 9.36 1.35 3.24
CA LEU A 282 10.82 1.28 3.34
C LEU A 282 11.45 2.53 2.71
N VAL A 283 12.30 3.22 3.47
CA VAL A 283 13.05 4.39 3.01
C VAL A 283 14.53 4.15 3.26
N ALA A 284 15.35 4.33 2.23
CA ALA A 284 16.80 4.20 2.34
C ALA A 284 17.49 5.55 2.16
N PHE A 285 18.37 5.91 3.10
CA PHE A 285 19.31 7.00 2.92
C PHE A 285 20.46 6.60 1.99
N ARG A 286 20.88 7.54 1.14
CA ARG A 286 22.08 7.42 0.31
C ARG A 286 23.37 7.86 1.05
N PRO A 287 23.40 9.01 1.75
CA PRO A 287 24.57 9.35 2.55
C PRO A 287 24.68 8.39 3.75
N PRO A 288 25.90 8.20 4.28
CA PRO A 288 26.10 7.39 5.47
C PRO A 288 25.58 8.09 6.73
N LEU A 289 25.40 7.29 7.79
CA LEU A 289 24.85 7.73 9.08
C LEU A 289 25.54 8.99 9.62
N GLU A 290 26.86 9.06 9.51
CA GLU A 290 27.67 10.17 10.02
C GLU A 290 27.33 11.54 9.40
N GLU A 291 26.66 11.56 8.24
CA GLU A 291 26.27 12.77 7.50
C GLU A 291 24.79 13.14 7.67
N VAL A 292 24.01 12.35 8.42
CA VAL A 292 22.57 12.56 8.59
C VAL A 292 22.26 12.91 10.04
N PRO A 293 22.16 14.21 10.37
CA PRO A 293 21.82 14.64 11.72
C PRO A 293 20.36 14.30 12.05
N LEU A 294 20.10 13.98 13.32
CA LEU A 294 18.75 13.81 13.86
C LEU A 294 18.36 15.06 14.66
N ILE A 295 17.13 15.54 14.48
CA ILE A 295 16.58 16.65 15.23
C ILE A 295 15.50 16.16 16.22
N GLY A 296 14.77 15.12 15.85
CA GLY A 296 13.73 14.50 16.69
C GLY A 296 14.24 13.54 17.77
N LYS A 297 13.31 13.00 18.55
CA LYS A 297 13.53 11.93 19.54
C LYS A 297 13.67 10.57 18.86
N CYS A 298 14.61 10.46 17.94
CA CYS A 298 14.89 9.23 17.22
C CYS A 298 16.29 8.71 17.54
N VAL A 299 16.46 7.39 17.45
CA VAL A 299 17.74 6.73 17.64
C VAL A 299 18.02 5.80 16.47
N TRP A 300 19.29 5.75 16.06
CA TRP A 300 19.77 4.75 15.10
C TRP A 300 20.16 3.48 15.85
N GLN A 301 19.53 2.37 15.51
CA GLN A 301 19.84 1.06 16.06
C GLN A 301 20.57 0.20 15.03
N GLU A 302 21.72 -0.37 15.38
CA GLU A 302 22.40 -1.35 14.54
C GLU A 302 21.57 -2.64 14.43
N MET A 303 21.47 -3.20 13.23
CA MET A 303 20.70 -4.42 12.98
C MET A 303 21.52 -5.69 13.22
N SER A 304 20.86 -6.80 13.53
CA SER A 304 21.53 -8.11 13.51
C SER A 304 21.95 -8.47 12.09
N ARG A 305 22.99 -9.30 11.94
CA ARG A 305 23.49 -9.72 10.61
C ARG A 305 22.44 -10.45 9.79
N GLU A 306 21.56 -11.21 10.43
CA GLU A 306 20.52 -11.98 9.74
C GLU A 306 19.47 -11.06 9.12
N THR A 307 18.89 -10.15 9.92
CA THR A 307 17.90 -9.18 9.46
C THR A 307 18.49 -8.21 8.44
N GLU A 308 19.74 -7.79 8.65
CA GLU A 308 20.49 -6.94 7.72
C GLU A 308 20.61 -7.58 6.34
N SER A 309 20.94 -8.88 6.27
CA SER A 309 21.03 -9.61 4.99
C SER A 309 19.70 -9.57 4.24
N LYS A 310 18.60 -9.90 4.92
CA LYS A 310 17.25 -9.90 4.32
C LYS A 310 16.85 -8.51 3.82
N LEU A 311 17.12 -7.46 4.59
CA LEU A 311 16.84 -6.07 4.16
C LEU A 311 17.71 -5.64 2.98
N LEU A 312 18.99 -6.01 2.94
CA LEU A 312 19.86 -5.69 1.81
C LEU A 312 19.41 -6.37 0.52
N ASP A 313 18.90 -7.60 0.59
CA ASP A 313 18.30 -8.28 -0.55
C ASP A 313 17.08 -7.52 -1.08
N VAL A 314 16.23 -7.01 -0.17
CA VAL A 314 15.10 -6.15 -0.53
C VAL A 314 15.58 -4.83 -1.13
N ILE A 315 16.53 -4.15 -0.51
CA ILE A 315 17.01 -2.83 -0.97
C ILE A 315 17.67 -2.90 -2.35
N SER A 316 18.38 -3.98 -2.65
CA SER A 316 19.13 -4.16 -3.90
C SER A 316 18.29 -4.70 -5.05
N SER A 317 17.22 -5.44 -4.76
CA SER A 317 16.36 -6.06 -5.76
C SER A 317 15.32 -5.08 -6.31
N LYS A 318 15.01 -5.21 -7.60
CA LYS A 318 13.87 -4.49 -8.21
C LYS A 318 12.57 -5.21 -7.84
N ASN A 319 11.50 -4.46 -7.56
CA ASN A 319 10.17 -5.02 -7.24
C ASN A 319 10.11 -5.92 -5.99
N SER A 320 11.09 -5.77 -5.09
CA SER A 320 11.15 -6.43 -3.78
C SER A 320 10.24 -5.82 -2.72
N THR A 321 9.52 -4.75 -3.08
CA THR A 321 8.50 -4.08 -2.27
C THR A 321 7.28 -3.80 -3.14
N LEU A 322 6.12 -3.65 -2.51
CA LEU A 322 4.88 -3.24 -3.16
C LEU A 322 5.04 -1.81 -3.66
N GLU A 323 4.62 -1.55 -4.90
CA GLU A 323 4.68 -0.21 -5.47
C GLU A 323 3.59 0.67 -4.84
N LEU A 324 3.97 1.89 -4.44
CA LEU A 324 3.04 2.92 -3.98
C LEU A 324 2.95 4.00 -5.06
N HIS A 325 1.85 4.00 -5.80
CA HIS A 325 1.61 4.93 -6.89
C HIS A 325 0.66 6.04 -6.43
N VAL A 326 1.09 7.31 -6.54
CA VAL A 326 0.23 8.46 -6.23
C VAL A 326 -0.36 8.99 -7.53
N VAL A 327 -1.66 8.74 -7.72
CA VAL A 327 -2.43 9.25 -8.86
C VAL A 327 -2.56 10.76 -8.70
N ARG A 328 -2.28 11.49 -9.80
CA ARG A 328 -2.34 12.95 -9.84
C ARG A 328 -3.70 13.48 -10.23
#